data_AF-A0A1G3H0Z5-F1
#
_entry.id   AF-A0A1G3H0Z5-F1
#
_cell.length_a   1.000
_cell.length_b   1.000
_cell.length_c   1.000
_cell.angle_alpha   90.00
_cell.angle_beta   90.00
_cell.angle_gamma   90.00
#
_symmetry.space_group_name_H-M   'P 1'
#
loop_
_entity.id
_entity.type
_entity.pdbx_description
1 polymer ?
#
loop_
_entity_poly.entity_id
_entity_poly.type
_entity_poly.pdbx_seq_one_letter_code
_entity_poly.pdbx_strand_id
1 'polypeptide(L)'
;MSTSEKHGNPEIKPFWPPLAAGIALGLVLLLTFVLSAHGLGASGAATDVVAGVGLQLAAEATKANGYLGPMVADGSPIGSWMTWEILGVAIGALMAAFTAGRFRVQLDGARSVGTSKRLISTLAGGFLAGFGARIAGGCTSGVGLSGSAALGISAFVFLALFFATGMIASRLVKGV
;
A
#
# COMPACT_ATOMS: atom_id res chain seq x y z
N MET A 1 43.70 30.26 10.71
CA MET A 1 42.80 29.75 11.76
C MET A 1 41.39 30.19 11.41
N SER A 2 40.64 29.37 10.68
CA SER A 2 39.19 29.50 10.51
C SER A 2 38.65 28.14 10.06
N THR A 3 38.30 27.34 11.05
CA THR A 3 37.55 26.09 10.91
C THR A 3 36.11 26.44 10.57
N SER A 4 35.75 26.39 9.28
CA SER A 4 34.35 26.41 8.86
C SER A 4 33.78 25.01 9.08
N GLU A 5 33.27 24.77 10.28
CA GLU A 5 32.46 23.60 10.58
C GLU A 5 31.17 23.67 9.75
N LYS A 6 31.16 22.97 8.61
CA LYS A 6 29.92 22.61 7.93
C LYS A 6 29.22 21.55 8.79
N HIS A 7 28.35 22.01 9.70
CA HIS A 7 27.30 21.18 10.27
C HIS A 7 26.31 20.85 9.12
N GLY A 8 26.69 19.87 8.29
CA GLY A 8 25.97 19.49 7.08
C GLY A 8 24.69 18.76 7.45
N ASN A 9 23.58 19.49 7.47
CA ASN A 9 22.26 18.87 7.42
C ASN A 9 22.24 17.99 6.15
N PRO A 10 21.82 16.71 6.21
CA PRO A 10 21.89 15.82 5.05
C PRO A 10 21.14 16.43 3.86
N GLU A 11 21.84 16.54 2.73
CA GLU A 11 21.30 17.11 1.50
C GLU A 11 20.20 16.19 0.96
N ILE A 12 18.95 16.67 1.01
CA ILE A 12 17.79 15.90 0.58
C ILE A 12 17.84 15.79 -0.94
N LYS A 13 18.01 14.57 -1.45
CA LYS A 13 18.03 14.32 -2.90
C LYS A 13 16.67 14.67 -3.52
N PRO A 14 16.63 15.27 -4.72
CA PRO A 14 15.37 15.55 -5.42
C PRO A 14 14.63 14.26 -5.80
N PHE A 15 13.32 14.37 -6.02
CA PHE A 15 12.53 13.25 -6.53
C PHE A 15 12.94 12.90 -7.96
N TRP A 16 12.78 11.63 -8.31
CA TRP A 16 12.98 11.19 -9.69
C TRP A 16 11.97 11.86 -10.62
N PRO A 17 12.35 12.17 -11.87
CA PRO A 17 11.40 12.65 -12.84
C PRO A 17 10.29 11.61 -13.04
N PRO A 18 9.03 12.04 -13.19
CA PRO A 18 7.87 11.14 -13.17
C PRO A 18 7.93 10.07 -14.27
N LEU A 19 8.50 10.42 -15.43
CA LEU A 19 8.70 9.47 -16.52
C LEU A 19 9.68 8.34 -16.15
N ALA A 20 10.81 8.67 -15.51
CA ALA A 20 11.79 7.67 -15.09
C ALA A 20 11.22 6.75 -13.99
N ALA A 21 10.48 7.33 -13.04
CA ALA A 21 9.79 6.56 -12.01
C ALA A 21 8.72 5.64 -12.62
N GLY A 22 7.96 6.13 -13.61
CA GLY A 22 6.95 5.35 -14.33
C GLY A 22 7.56 4.19 -15.13
N ILE A 23 8.66 4.42 -15.85
CA ILE A 23 9.37 3.37 -16.59
C ILE A 23 9.91 2.32 -15.61
N ALA A 24 10.55 2.73 -14.52
CA ALA A 24 11.05 1.80 -13.51
C ALA A 24 9.92 0.97 -12.90
N LEU A 25 8.80 1.59 -12.55
CA LEU A 25 7.62 0.90 -12.03
C LEU A 25 7.05 -0.10 -13.05
N GLY A 26 6.95 0.30 -14.32
CA GLY A 26 6.48 -0.56 -15.41
C GLY A 26 7.37 -1.78 -15.63
N LEU A 27 8.70 -1.60 -15.55
CA LEU A 27 9.67 -2.70 -15.61
C LEU A 27 9.52 -3.65 -14.42
N VAL A 28 9.32 -3.11 -13.22
CA VAL A 28 9.06 -3.93 -12.02
C VAL A 28 7.78 -4.73 -12.18
N LEU A 29 6.68 -4.10 -12.63
CA LEU A 29 5.42 -4.79 -12.93
C LEU A 29 5.61 -5.93 -13.93
N LEU A 30 6.27 -5.66 -15.05
CA LEU A 30 6.55 -6.65 -16.08
C LEU A 30 7.34 -7.83 -15.50
N LEU A 31 8.39 -7.53 -14.74
CA LEU A 31 9.23 -8.54 -14.13
C LEU A 31 8.45 -9.38 -13.09
N THR A 32 7.59 -8.75 -12.29
CA THR A 32 6.72 -9.45 -11.34
C THR A 32 5.75 -10.39 -12.06
N PHE A 33 5.14 -9.94 -13.17
CA PHE A 33 4.28 -10.81 -13.98
C PHE A 33 5.04 -11.99 -14.58
N VAL A 34 6.26 -11.76 -15.08
CA VAL A 34 7.07 -12.82 -15.71
C VAL A 34 7.59 -13.84 -14.69
N LEU A 35 8.04 -13.38 -13.52
CA LEU A 35 8.66 -14.25 -12.52
C LEU A 35 7.63 -14.97 -11.65
N SER A 36 6.50 -14.31 -11.36
CA SER A 36 5.60 -14.75 -10.29
C SER A 36 4.19 -15.04 -10.78
N ALA A 37 3.89 -14.77 -12.06
CA ALA A 37 2.56 -14.93 -12.67
C ALA A 37 1.43 -14.18 -11.92
N HIS A 38 1.78 -13.29 -11.00
CA HIS A 38 0.88 -12.51 -10.17
C HIS A 38 1.17 -11.02 -10.39
N GLY A 39 0.13 -10.19 -10.30
CA GLY A 39 0.27 -8.73 -10.28
C GLY A 39 0.75 -8.21 -8.92
N LEU A 40 1.10 -6.92 -8.87
CA LEU A 40 1.44 -6.22 -7.63
C LEU A 40 0.18 -6.00 -6.78
N GLY A 41 0.24 -6.37 -5.50
CA GLY A 41 -0.92 -6.31 -4.63
C GLY A 41 -0.58 -6.18 -3.15
N ALA A 42 -1.07 -5.13 -2.51
CA ALA A 42 -0.83 -4.90 -1.07
C ALA A 42 -1.94 -5.46 -0.17
N SER A 43 -3.21 -5.43 -0.61
CA SER A 43 -4.32 -5.85 0.25
C SER A 43 -4.31 -7.33 0.59
N GLY A 44 -3.82 -8.18 -0.33
CA GLY A 44 -3.77 -9.63 -0.17
C GLY A 44 -3.02 -10.03 1.10
N ALA A 45 -1.78 -9.58 1.23
CA ALA A 45 -0.95 -9.94 2.37
C ALA A 45 -1.46 -9.39 3.71
N ALA A 46 -2.18 -8.27 3.74
CA ALA A 46 -2.84 -7.82 4.98
C ALA A 46 -3.90 -8.83 5.45
N THR A 47 -4.61 -9.49 4.54
CA THR A 47 -5.58 -10.54 4.91
C THR A 47 -4.92 -11.88 5.15
N ASP A 48 -3.81 -12.18 4.50
CA ASP A 48 -3.00 -13.36 4.79
C ASP A 48 -2.45 -13.34 6.22
N VAL A 49 -2.02 -12.17 6.70
CA VAL A 49 -1.63 -11.97 8.11
C VAL A 49 -2.82 -12.19 9.04
N VAL A 50 -4.00 -11.64 8.72
CA VAL A 50 -5.22 -11.85 9.52
C VAL A 50 -5.65 -13.31 9.55
N ALA A 51 -5.57 -14.01 8.41
CA ALA A 51 -5.88 -15.42 8.29
C ALA A 51 -4.87 -16.28 9.08
N GLY A 52 -3.58 -15.94 9.03
CA GLY A 52 -2.53 -16.59 9.80
C GLY A 52 -2.67 -16.40 11.31
N VAL A 53 -3.00 -15.20 11.77
CA VAL A 53 -3.32 -14.91 13.17
C VAL A 53 -4.61 -15.64 13.60
N GLY A 54 -5.62 -15.67 12.73
CA GLY A 54 -6.87 -16.39 12.94
C GLY A 54 -6.66 -17.89 13.13
N LEU A 55 -5.76 -18.50 12.36
CA LEU A 55 -5.35 -19.90 12.55
C LEU A 55 -4.68 -20.15 13.90
N GLN A 56 -3.89 -19.20 14.42
CA GLN A 56 -3.22 -19.37 15.72
C GLN A 56 -4.16 -19.18 16.92
N LEU A 57 -5.14 -18.28 16.81
CA LEU A 57 -6.05 -17.96 17.91
C LEU A 57 -7.33 -18.82 17.91
N ALA A 58 -7.86 -19.14 16.73
CA ALA A 58 -9.13 -19.84 16.56
C ALA A 58 -9.17 -20.60 15.22
N ALA A 59 -8.35 -21.66 15.12
CA ALA A 59 -8.21 -22.47 13.91
C ALA A 59 -9.54 -23.03 13.39
N GLU A 60 -10.41 -23.52 14.28
CA GLU A 60 -11.68 -24.15 13.92
C GLU A 60 -12.69 -23.13 13.38
N ALA A 61 -12.81 -21.96 14.04
CA ALA A 61 -13.65 -20.86 13.58
C ALA A 61 -13.15 -20.23 12.28
N THR A 62 -11.83 -20.19 12.06
CA THR A 62 -11.23 -19.64 10.84
C THR A 62 -11.45 -20.56 9.64
N LYS A 63 -11.35 -21.88 9.82
CA LYS A 63 -11.64 -22.87 8.77
C LYS A 63 -13.13 -23.00 8.47
N ALA A 64 -14.00 -22.83 9.48
CA ALA A 64 -15.45 -22.85 9.31
C ALA A 64 -16.01 -21.57 8.66
N ASN A 65 -15.24 -20.49 8.60
CA ASN A 65 -15.67 -19.22 8.01
C ASN A 65 -15.60 -19.29 6.47
N GLY A 66 -16.72 -19.04 5.80
CA GLY A 66 -16.80 -19.08 4.33
C GLY A 66 -15.88 -18.09 3.60
N TYR A 67 -15.43 -17.02 4.26
CA TYR A 67 -14.50 -16.05 3.68
C TYR A 67 -13.02 -16.39 3.91
N LEU A 68 -12.67 -16.88 5.11
CA LEU A 68 -11.28 -17.18 5.48
C LEU A 68 -10.88 -18.62 5.16
N GLY A 69 -11.83 -19.56 5.18
CA GLY A 69 -11.64 -20.99 4.93
C GLY A 69 -10.88 -21.28 3.62
N PRO A 70 -11.29 -20.71 2.47
CA PRO A 70 -10.57 -20.87 1.21
C PRO A 70 -9.14 -20.29 1.23
N MET A 71 -8.90 -19.24 2.02
CA MET A 71 -7.57 -18.60 2.15
C MET A 71 -6.61 -19.36 3.05
N VAL A 72 -7.14 -20.20 3.96
CA VAL A 72 -6.33 -21.04 4.87
C VAL A 72 -6.25 -22.50 4.44
N ALA A 73 -6.90 -22.87 3.33
CA ALA A 73 -6.98 -24.24 2.83
C ALA A 73 -5.60 -24.85 2.53
N ASP A 74 -4.65 -24.03 2.05
CA ASP A 74 -3.29 -24.47 1.71
C ASP A 74 -2.32 -24.51 2.91
N GLY A 75 -2.79 -24.18 4.12
CA GLY A 75 -2.04 -24.34 5.37
C GLY A 75 -0.99 -23.27 5.69
N SER A 76 -0.64 -22.37 4.76
CA SER A 76 0.30 -21.26 5.03
C SER A 76 -0.10 -19.92 4.35
N PRO A 77 -1.13 -19.23 4.86
CA PRO A 77 -1.60 -17.96 4.28
C PRO A 77 -0.47 -16.92 4.14
N ILE A 78 0.41 -16.86 5.13
CA ILE A 78 1.51 -15.90 5.26
C ILE A 78 2.68 -16.21 4.29
N GLY A 79 2.71 -17.41 3.69
CA GLY A 79 3.73 -17.82 2.73
C GLY A 79 3.48 -17.36 1.29
N SER A 80 2.38 -16.63 1.05
CA SER A 80 1.98 -16.16 -0.27
C SER A 80 3.01 -15.23 -0.90
N TRP A 81 3.07 -15.21 -2.24
CA TRP A 81 3.91 -14.30 -3.02
C TRP A 81 3.71 -12.82 -2.60
N MET A 82 2.47 -12.41 -2.30
CA MET A 82 2.14 -11.06 -1.86
C MET A 82 2.79 -10.68 -0.52
N THR A 83 3.00 -11.63 0.40
CA THR A 83 3.67 -11.33 1.68
C THR A 83 5.14 -10.97 1.44
N TRP A 84 5.82 -11.71 0.57
CA TRP A 84 7.19 -11.40 0.16
C TRP A 84 7.29 -10.10 -0.63
N GLU A 85 6.33 -9.81 -1.50
CA GLU A 85 6.24 -8.53 -2.21
C GLU A 85 6.18 -7.36 -1.23
N ILE A 86 5.25 -7.38 -0.26
CA ILE A 86 5.10 -6.29 0.70
C ILE A 86 6.34 -6.15 1.58
N LEU A 87 6.95 -7.26 2.00
CA LEU A 87 8.19 -7.22 2.77
C LEU A 87 9.32 -6.56 1.96
N GLY A 88 9.47 -6.94 0.69
CA GLY A 88 10.43 -6.33 -0.24
C GLY A 88 10.17 -4.84 -0.46
N VAL A 89 8.91 -4.44 -0.66
CA VAL A 89 8.51 -3.04 -0.79
C VAL A 89 8.80 -2.25 0.48
N ALA A 90 8.53 -2.82 1.66
CA ALA A 90 8.80 -2.18 2.94
C ALA A 90 10.31 -1.93 3.15
N ILE A 91 11.14 -2.95 2.90
CA ILE A 91 12.60 -2.83 2.99
C ILE A 91 13.13 -1.85 1.94
N GLY A 92 12.65 -1.93 0.70
CA GLY A 92 13.01 -1.02 -0.39
C GLY A 92 12.67 0.44 -0.08
N ALA A 93 11.47 0.69 0.45
CA ALA A 93 11.03 2.02 0.86
C ALA A 93 11.88 2.57 2.02
N LEU A 94 12.26 1.71 2.98
CA LEU A 94 13.12 2.08 4.09
C LEU A 94 14.52 2.47 3.62
N MET A 95 15.15 1.64 2.78
CA MET A 95 16.45 1.94 2.18
C MET A 95 16.40 3.23 1.33
N ALA A 96 15.34 3.42 0.55
CA ALA A 96 15.13 4.64 -0.23
C ALA A 96 14.99 5.88 0.68
N ALA A 97 14.28 5.77 1.81
CA ALA A 97 14.13 6.87 2.77
C ALA A 97 15.47 7.28 3.42
N PHE A 98 16.31 6.29 3.78
CA PHE A 98 17.64 6.54 4.34
C PHE A 98 18.61 7.13 3.30
N THR A 99 18.70 6.52 2.12
CA THR A 99 19.62 6.95 1.04
C THR A 99 19.28 8.32 0.46
N ALA A 100 18.03 8.76 0.61
CA ALA A 100 17.57 10.09 0.22
C ALA A 100 17.57 11.10 1.37
N GLY A 101 18.06 10.75 2.57
CA GLY A 101 18.21 11.64 3.72
C GLY A 101 16.90 12.19 4.28
N ARG A 102 15.78 11.52 3.99
CA ARG A 102 14.41 12.03 4.26
C ARG A 102 13.63 11.20 5.27
N PHE A 103 14.29 10.27 5.97
CA PHE A 103 13.64 9.49 7.02
C PHE A 103 13.23 10.42 8.17
N ARG A 104 11.92 10.61 8.33
CA ARG A 104 11.34 11.41 9.42
C ARG A 104 10.10 10.69 9.94
N VAL A 105 10.11 10.39 11.24
CA VAL A 105 8.91 9.94 11.93
C VAL A 105 8.07 11.17 12.22
N GLN A 106 6.98 11.34 11.47
CA GLN A 106 6.06 12.45 11.65
C GLN A 106 4.62 11.95 11.64
N LEU A 107 3.81 12.53 12.52
CA LEU A 107 2.37 12.54 12.36
C LEU A 107 2.04 13.73 11.46
N ASP A 108 1.97 13.46 10.15
CA ASP A 108 1.57 14.49 9.18
C ASP A 108 0.31 15.21 9.69
N GLY A 109 0.20 16.52 9.44
CA GLY A 109 -0.88 17.45 9.85
C GLY A 109 -1.57 17.25 11.21
N ALA A 110 -0.87 16.71 12.21
CA ALA A 110 -1.22 16.88 13.61
C ALA A 110 -1.27 18.37 13.99
N ARG A 111 -0.46 19.20 13.32
CA ARG A 111 -0.38 20.65 13.51
C ARG A 111 -1.53 21.44 12.87
N SER A 112 -2.24 20.88 11.88
CA SER A 112 -3.33 21.57 11.18
C SER A 112 -4.73 21.14 11.63
N VAL A 113 -4.92 19.87 12.03
CA VAL A 113 -6.24 19.30 12.39
C VAL A 113 -6.33 18.91 13.87
N GLY A 114 -5.18 18.84 14.57
CA GLY A 114 -5.08 18.31 15.93
C GLY A 114 -4.87 16.79 15.94
N THR A 115 -4.03 16.32 16.87
CA THR A 115 -3.59 14.91 16.94
C THR A 115 -4.75 13.92 17.05
N SER A 116 -5.72 14.17 17.94
CA SER A 116 -6.81 13.22 18.21
C SER A 116 -7.81 13.12 17.05
N LYS A 117 -8.24 14.26 16.47
CA LYS A 117 -9.15 14.27 15.32
C LYS A 117 -8.50 13.62 14.10
N ARG A 118 -7.20 13.87 13.89
CA ARG A 118 -6.46 13.26 12.79
C ARG A 118 -6.29 11.75 12.96
N LEU A 119 -6.04 11.28 14.17
CA LEU A 119 -5.93 9.84 14.41
C LEU A 119 -7.26 9.15 14.10
N ILE A 120 -8.37 9.70 14.58
CA ILE A 120 -9.72 9.18 14.29
C ILE A 120 -10.02 9.23 12.79
N SER A 121 -9.74 10.35 12.10
CA SER A 121 -10.02 10.48 10.66
C SER A 121 -9.14 9.54 9.82
N THR A 122 -7.90 9.32 10.22
CA THR A 122 -6.97 8.42 9.51
C THR A 122 -7.37 6.95 9.74
N LEU A 123 -7.79 6.60 10.95
CA LEU A 123 -8.31 5.27 11.26
C LEU A 123 -9.63 5.00 10.53
N ALA A 124 -10.58 5.94 10.57
CA ALA A 124 -11.84 5.83 9.84
C ALA A 124 -11.59 5.74 8.33
N GLY A 125 -10.76 6.62 7.77
CA GLY A 125 -10.40 6.59 6.35
C GLY A 125 -9.73 5.28 5.94
N GLY A 126 -8.80 4.77 6.76
CA GLY A 126 -8.15 3.49 6.55
C GLY A 126 -9.13 2.30 6.59
N PHE A 127 -10.07 2.32 7.53
CA PHE A 127 -11.12 1.31 7.63
C PHE A 127 -12.02 1.32 6.39
N LEU A 128 -12.52 2.50 5.97
CA LEU A 128 -13.33 2.63 4.75
C LEU A 128 -12.55 2.19 3.51
N ALA A 129 -11.28 2.57 3.39
CA ALA A 129 -10.43 2.18 2.27
C ALA A 129 -10.17 0.66 2.23
N GLY A 130 -9.91 0.04 3.38
CA GLY A 130 -9.74 -1.41 3.49
C GLY A 130 -11.02 -2.18 3.17
N PHE A 131 -12.15 -1.71 3.69
CA PHE A 131 -13.47 -2.29 3.39
C PHE A 131 -13.80 -2.18 1.90
N GLY A 132 -13.60 -0.99 1.32
CA GLY A 132 -13.79 -0.75 -0.11
C GLY A 132 -12.89 -1.62 -0.99
N ALA A 133 -11.62 -1.81 -0.60
CA ALA A 133 -10.69 -2.69 -1.32
C ALA A 133 -11.19 -4.14 -1.35
N ARG A 134 -11.89 -4.62 -0.31
CA ARG A 134 -12.48 -5.97 -0.30
C ARG A 134 -13.74 -6.09 -1.14
N ILE A 135 -14.61 -5.09 -1.12
CA ILE A 135 -15.76 -5.04 -2.03
C ILE A 135 -15.31 -5.00 -3.49
N ALA A 136 -14.25 -4.25 -3.80
CA ALA A 136 -13.70 -4.12 -5.14
C ALA A 136 -12.88 -5.33 -5.62
N GLY A 137 -12.59 -6.30 -4.74
CA GLY A 137 -11.74 -7.45 -5.07
C GLY A 137 -10.24 -7.14 -5.09
N GLY A 138 -9.80 -5.96 -4.65
CA GLY A 138 -8.39 -5.61 -4.50
C GLY A 138 -8.13 -4.12 -4.24
N CYS A 139 -6.87 -3.77 -3.95
CA CYS A 139 -6.44 -2.37 -3.85
C CYS A 139 -6.21 -1.72 -5.21
N THR A 140 -5.99 -0.40 -5.19
CA THR A 140 -5.57 0.39 -6.36
C THR A 140 -4.35 -0.18 -7.09
N SER A 141 -3.36 -0.71 -6.37
CA SER A 141 -2.19 -1.35 -6.99
C SER A 141 -2.54 -2.67 -7.72
N GLY A 142 -3.50 -3.44 -7.21
CA GLY A 142 -3.90 -4.71 -7.81
C GLY A 142 -4.87 -4.50 -8.96
N VAL A 143 -6.03 -3.93 -8.65
CA VAL A 143 -7.12 -3.74 -9.63
C VAL A 143 -6.77 -2.62 -10.61
N GLY A 144 -6.22 -1.51 -10.12
CA GLY A 144 -5.89 -0.36 -10.96
C GLY A 144 -4.60 -0.58 -11.75
N LEU A 145 -3.46 -0.75 -11.07
CA LEU A 145 -2.14 -0.78 -11.73
C LEU A 145 -1.89 -2.11 -12.46
N SER A 146 -2.01 -3.26 -11.78
CA SER A 146 -1.81 -4.56 -12.45
C SER A 146 -2.97 -4.94 -13.38
N GLY A 147 -4.21 -4.60 -13.03
CA GLY A 147 -5.36 -4.84 -13.90
C GLY A 147 -5.34 -4.00 -15.20
N SER A 148 -4.88 -2.75 -15.15
CA SER A 148 -4.73 -1.93 -16.37
C SER A 148 -3.56 -2.37 -17.23
N ALA A 149 -2.47 -2.86 -16.61
CA ALA A 149 -1.36 -3.49 -17.34
C ALA A 149 -1.81 -4.72 -18.14
N ALA A 150 -2.80 -5.47 -17.63
CA ALA A 150 -3.42 -6.60 -18.33
C ALA A 150 -4.55 -6.20 -19.31
N LEU A 151 -4.75 -4.90 -19.56
CA LEU A 151 -5.83 -4.35 -20.39
C LEU A 151 -7.25 -4.76 -19.93
N GLY A 152 -7.45 -4.97 -18.62
CA GLY A 152 -8.75 -5.29 -18.06
C GLY A 152 -9.72 -4.11 -18.15
N ILE A 153 -10.88 -4.28 -18.78
CA ILE A 153 -11.92 -3.24 -18.87
C ILE A 153 -12.37 -2.81 -17.46
N SER A 154 -12.50 -3.77 -16.54
CA SER A 154 -12.84 -3.52 -15.14
C SER A 154 -11.84 -2.62 -14.43
N ALA A 155 -10.54 -2.68 -14.78
CA ALA A 155 -9.50 -1.85 -14.20
C ALA A 155 -9.66 -0.37 -14.58
N PHE A 156 -9.99 -0.09 -15.84
CA PHE A 156 -10.23 1.28 -16.30
C PHE A 156 -11.48 1.88 -15.66
N VAL A 157 -12.57 1.10 -15.56
CA VAL A 157 -13.79 1.52 -14.88
C VAL A 157 -13.52 1.77 -13.39
N PHE A 158 -12.81 0.87 -12.73
CA PHE A 158 -12.41 1.03 -11.33
C PHE A 158 -11.57 2.30 -11.13
N LEU A 159 -10.56 2.53 -11.97
CA LEU A 159 -9.68 3.68 -11.85
C LEU A 159 -10.43 5.00 -12.04
N ALA A 160 -11.33 5.07 -13.02
CA ALA A 160 -12.16 6.24 -13.26
C ALA A 160 -13.04 6.57 -12.05
N LEU A 161 -13.74 5.57 -11.50
CA LEU A 161 -14.59 5.74 -10.32
C LEU A 161 -13.77 6.04 -9.06
N PHE A 162 -12.61 5.42 -8.89
CA PHE A 162 -11.69 5.67 -7.78
C PHE A 162 -11.20 7.12 -7.77
N PHE A 163 -10.77 7.64 -8.92
CA PHE A 163 -10.37 9.04 -9.05
C PHE A 163 -11.53 10.02 -8.84
N ALA A 164 -12.70 9.76 -9.45
CA ALA A 164 -13.88 10.60 -9.27
C ALA A 164 -14.30 10.66 -7.79
N THR A 165 -14.39 9.51 -7.13
CA THR A 165 -14.74 9.42 -5.70
C THR A 165 -13.68 10.08 -4.84
N GLY A 166 -12.38 9.90 -5.15
CA GLY A 166 -11.28 10.54 -4.44
C GLY A 166 -11.31 12.07 -4.53
N MET A 167 -11.67 12.63 -5.70
CA MET A 167 -11.87 14.07 -5.85
C MET A 167 -13.05 14.57 -5.02
N ILE A 168 -14.18 13.87 -5.03
CA ILE A 168 -15.36 14.23 -4.24
C ILE A 168 -15.05 14.17 -2.73
N ALA A 169 -14.44 13.07 -2.28
CA ALA A 169 -14.01 12.90 -0.89
C ALA A 169 -13.00 13.98 -0.47
N SER A 170 -12.04 14.31 -1.34
CA SER A 170 -11.08 15.38 -1.07
C SER A 170 -11.76 16.74 -0.90
N ARG A 171 -12.77 17.06 -1.71
CA ARG A 171 -13.55 18.30 -1.57
C ARG A 171 -14.38 18.33 -0.30
N LEU A 172 -15.02 17.22 0.06
CA LEU A 172 -15.77 17.08 1.31
C LEU A 172 -14.87 17.27 2.53
N VAL A 173 -13.70 16.63 2.54
CA VAL A 173 -12.79 16.68 3.70
C VAL A 173 -12.03 18.01 3.79
N LYS A 174 -11.65 18.64 2.66
CA LYS A 174 -11.05 19.99 2.68
C LYS A 174 -12.06 21.10 3.01
N GLY A 175 -13.36 20.80 2.90
CA GLY A 175 -14.44 21.73 3.24
C GLY A 175 -14.84 21.76 4.71
N VAL A 176 -14.22 20.92 5.57
CA VAL A 176 -14.42 20.82 7.02
C VAL A 176 -13.18 21.31 7.76
#